data_AF-A0A1F8BBZ0-F1
#
_entry.id   AF-A0A1F8BBZ0-F1
#
_cell.length_a   1.000
_cell.length_b   1.000
_cell.length_c   1.000
_cell.angle_alpha   90.00
_cell.angle_beta   90.00
_cell.angle_gamma   90.00
#
_symmetry.space_group_name_H-M   'P 1'
#
loop_
_entity.id
_entity.type
_entity.pdbx_description
1 polymer ?
#
loop_
_entity_poly.entity_id
_entity_poly.type
_entity_poly.pdbx_seq_one_letter_code
_entity_poly.pdbx_strand_id
1 'polypeptide(L)'
;MREFFKGKLVTGLVVVATVILAAVAIFTALRLYNLRKESVTPTTPSEPFAWDCKKYIFSLNQNGQVKVENKSEKTGPAQKAKVFINNNLVATFDVPNLPAGQSTNIGTVTVPQGETFSWKVVGLKDCQNTGTITLESQACGSLAFSLSTPTGTPTGAPTSTPTESPTSTPTSTLSPTETPSGGASPTPTETQGPTSTPLPTVTKITAASPTPNGETLPDAGIGMPTILGVSLGVLLIVFALALAL
;
A
#
# COMPACT_ATOMS: atom_id res chain seq x y z
N MET A 1 -42.35 53.18 50.02
CA MET A 1 -41.45 52.03 50.30
C MET A 1 -41.60 50.86 49.32
N ARG A 2 -42.81 50.47 48.87
CA ARG A 2 -42.98 49.35 47.90
C ARG A 2 -42.27 49.52 46.55
N GLU A 3 -42.20 50.73 46.00
CA GLU A 3 -41.52 50.99 44.72
C GLU A 3 -39.98 50.82 44.80
N PHE A 4 -39.39 51.08 45.98
CA PHE A 4 -37.96 50.90 46.20
C PHE A 4 -37.56 49.40 46.27
N PHE A 5 -38.47 48.55 46.76
CA PHE A 5 -38.26 47.11 46.80
C PHE A 5 -38.40 46.44 45.42
N LYS A 6 -39.26 46.96 44.53
CA LYS A 6 -39.41 46.42 43.17
C LYS A 6 -38.14 46.58 42.34
N GLY A 7 -37.50 47.75 42.38
CA GLY A 7 -36.26 48.00 41.63
C GLY A 7 -35.13 47.06 42.09
N LYS A 8 -34.92 46.93 43.40
CA LYS A 8 -33.88 46.06 43.95
C LYS A 8 -34.14 44.56 43.70
N LEU A 9 -35.41 44.15 43.70
CA LEU A 9 -35.79 42.75 43.42
C LEU A 9 -35.54 42.40 41.95
N VAL A 10 -35.85 43.29 41.01
CA VAL A 10 -35.57 43.08 39.58
C VAL A 10 -34.06 43.01 39.35
N THR A 11 -33.28 43.95 39.90
CA THR A 11 -31.81 43.90 39.77
C THR A 11 -31.23 42.62 40.38
N GLY A 12 -31.71 42.21 41.56
CA GLY A 12 -31.28 40.96 42.19
C GLY A 12 -31.57 39.73 41.31
N LEU A 13 -32.75 39.67 40.70
CA LEU A 13 -33.14 38.58 39.81
C LEU A 13 -32.26 38.53 38.55
N VAL A 14 -31.94 39.69 37.96
CA VAL A 14 -31.04 39.77 36.79
C VAL A 14 -29.63 39.29 37.16
N VAL A 15 -29.09 39.68 38.32
CA VAL A 15 -27.77 39.23 38.78
C VAL A 15 -27.75 37.70 38.97
N VAL A 16 -28.76 37.14 39.63
CA VAL A 16 -28.87 35.69 39.85
C VAL A 16 -28.96 34.93 38.52
N ALA A 17 -29.79 35.40 37.58
CA ALA A 17 -29.91 34.78 36.26
C ALA A 17 -28.57 34.80 35.49
N THR A 18 -27.82 35.90 35.58
CA THR A 18 -26.52 36.04 34.91
C THR A 18 -25.47 35.08 35.48
N VAL A 19 -25.43 34.91 36.80
CA VAL A 19 -24.51 33.95 37.47
C VAL A 19 -24.83 32.51 37.08
N ILE A 20 -26.11 32.15 36.99
CA ILE A 20 -26.53 30.81 36.57
C ILE A 20 -26.10 30.54 35.11
N LEU A 21 -26.30 31.50 34.19
CA LEU A 21 -25.88 31.35 32.80
C LEU A 21 -24.35 31.23 32.66
N ALA A 22 -23.60 32.00 33.44
CA ALA A 22 -22.13 31.92 33.47
C ALA A 22 -21.66 30.54 33.96
N ALA A 23 -22.29 29.97 34.99
CA ALA A 23 -21.96 28.64 35.50
C ALA A 23 -22.21 27.53 34.45
N VAL A 24 -23.34 27.60 33.73
CA VAL A 24 -23.66 26.66 32.64
C VAL A 24 -22.63 26.74 31.51
N ALA A 25 -22.22 27.96 31.12
CA ALA A 25 -21.21 28.17 30.10
C ALA A 25 -19.85 27.58 30.49
N ILE A 26 -19.40 27.81 31.73
CA ILE A 26 -18.13 27.27 32.25
C ILE A 26 -18.17 25.74 32.30
N PHE A 27 -19.27 25.14 32.78
CA PHE A 27 -19.41 23.69 32.83
C PHE A 27 -19.37 23.05 31.44
N THR A 28 -20.04 23.66 30.47
CA THR A 28 -20.04 23.20 29.08
C THR A 28 -18.65 23.29 28.46
N ALA A 29 -17.92 24.39 28.71
CA ALA A 29 -16.55 24.57 28.25
C ALA A 29 -15.60 23.52 28.87
N LEU A 30 -15.70 23.26 30.17
CA LEU A 30 -14.90 22.23 30.84
C LEU A 30 -15.21 20.83 30.32
N ARG A 31 -16.48 20.52 30.06
CA ARG A 31 -16.88 19.23 29.48
C ARG A 31 -16.30 19.05 28.08
N LEU A 32 -16.36 20.07 27.22
CA LEU A 32 -15.75 20.03 25.89
C LEU A 32 -14.22 19.94 25.94
N TYR A 33 -13.58 20.59 26.91
CA TYR A 33 -12.13 20.49 27.11
C TYR A 33 -11.71 19.09 27.54
N ASN A 34 -12.46 18.46 28.46
CA ASN A 34 -12.18 17.08 28.87
C ASN A 34 -12.39 16.08 27.72
N LEU A 35 -13.41 16.29 26.87
CA LEU A 35 -13.63 15.48 25.67
C LEU A 35 -12.51 15.62 24.61
N ARG A 36 -11.72 16.70 24.63
CA ARG A 36 -10.52 16.80 23.78
C ARG A 36 -9.29 16.09 24.37
N LYS A 37 -9.25 15.87 25.69
CA LYS A 37 -8.13 15.19 26.35
C LYS A 37 -8.21 13.68 26.25
N GLU A 38 -9.42 13.14 26.15
CA GLU A 38 -9.59 11.79 25.66
C GLU A 38 -9.26 11.83 24.18
N SER A 39 -8.07 11.35 23.81
CA SER A 39 -7.77 11.04 22.43
C SER A 39 -8.85 10.04 22.00
N VAL A 40 -9.85 10.54 21.27
CA VAL A 40 -10.62 9.69 20.38
C VAL A 40 -9.55 9.07 19.49
N THR A 41 -9.16 7.84 19.83
CA THR A 41 -8.50 6.99 18.86
C THR A 41 -9.45 7.08 17.69
N PRO A 42 -9.03 7.67 16.56
CA PRO A 42 -9.81 7.54 15.35
C PRO A 42 -10.16 6.06 15.30
N THR A 43 -11.39 5.73 14.94
CA THR A 43 -11.69 4.38 14.51
C THR A 43 -10.84 4.22 13.25
N THR A 44 -9.54 3.98 13.45
CA THR A 44 -8.53 3.94 12.42
C THR A 44 -9.02 2.78 11.62
N PRO A 45 -9.51 3.02 10.38
CA PRO A 45 -9.90 1.91 9.53
C PRO A 45 -8.69 1.01 9.54
N SER A 46 -8.85 -0.20 10.12
CA SER A 46 -7.79 -1.17 10.36
C SER A 46 -6.80 -1.04 9.23
N GLU A 47 -5.60 -0.48 9.50
CA GLU A 47 -4.71 0.02 8.46
C GLU A 47 -4.69 -1.03 7.35
N PRO A 48 -5.14 -0.69 6.13
CA PRO A 48 -5.43 -1.69 5.11
C PRO A 48 -4.12 -2.36 4.75
N PHE A 49 -3.81 -3.49 5.41
CA PHE A 49 -2.60 -4.28 5.31
C PHE A 49 -1.45 -3.47 4.71
N ALA A 50 -0.97 -2.46 5.44
CA ALA A 50 0.11 -1.62 4.94
C ALA A 50 1.26 -2.56 4.60
N TRP A 51 1.58 -2.65 3.31
CA TRP A 51 2.62 -3.56 2.88
C TRP A 51 3.91 -3.11 3.53
N ASP A 52 4.57 -4.05 4.20
CA ASP A 52 5.95 -3.81 4.58
C ASP A 52 6.81 -3.94 3.31
N CYS A 53 6.91 -2.86 2.55
CA CYS A 53 7.69 -2.82 1.32
C CYS A 53 9.18 -3.13 1.54
N LYS A 54 9.66 -3.10 2.78
CA LYS A 54 11.02 -3.57 3.10
C LYS A 54 11.15 -5.09 3.05
N LYS A 55 10.03 -5.81 3.27
CA LYS A 55 9.98 -7.28 3.30
C LYS A 55 9.47 -7.90 1.99
N TYR A 56 8.84 -7.12 1.12
CA TYR A 56 8.38 -7.59 -0.19
C TYR A 56 9.44 -7.26 -1.27
N ILE A 57 10.23 -8.26 -1.67
CA ILE A 57 11.41 -8.07 -2.51
C ILE A 57 11.12 -8.58 -3.92
N PHE A 58 11.21 -7.68 -4.89
CA PHE A 58 11.28 -8.03 -6.31
C PHE A 58 12.74 -8.21 -6.73
N SER A 59 12.99 -9.19 -7.57
CA SER A 59 14.30 -9.48 -8.16
C SER A 59 14.16 -9.80 -9.63
N LEU A 60 15.15 -9.40 -10.41
CA LEU A 60 15.29 -9.75 -11.82
C LEU A 60 16.62 -10.49 -11.97
N ASN A 61 16.63 -11.63 -12.65
CA ASN A 61 17.88 -12.36 -12.93
C ASN A 61 18.40 -12.07 -14.35
N GLN A 62 19.60 -12.57 -14.65
CA GLN A 62 20.25 -12.41 -15.96
C GLN A 62 19.45 -13.03 -17.11
N ASN A 63 18.60 -14.02 -16.83
CA ASN A 63 17.73 -14.67 -17.83
C ASN A 63 16.40 -13.93 -18.02
N GLY A 64 16.24 -12.76 -17.41
CA GLY A 64 15.02 -11.97 -17.47
C GLY A 64 13.86 -12.52 -16.65
N GLN A 65 14.05 -13.53 -15.80
CA GLN A 65 12.99 -13.98 -14.88
C GLN A 65 12.80 -12.96 -13.77
N VAL A 66 11.54 -12.59 -13.57
CA VAL A 66 11.10 -11.67 -12.53
C VAL A 66 10.54 -12.51 -11.39
N LYS A 67 11.18 -12.42 -10.23
CA LYS A 67 10.79 -13.17 -9.03
C LYS A 67 10.39 -12.21 -7.93
N VAL A 68 9.37 -12.59 -7.18
CA VAL A 68 8.90 -11.87 -6.00
C VAL A 68 9.04 -12.76 -4.77
N GLU A 69 9.44 -12.18 -3.65
CA GLU A 69 9.61 -12.85 -2.36
C GLU A 69 8.92 -12.05 -1.26
N ASN A 70 8.09 -12.72 -0.46
CA ASN A 70 7.46 -12.15 0.71
C ASN A 70 8.21 -12.60 1.98
N LYS A 71 9.11 -11.76 2.49
CA LYS A 71 9.80 -11.98 3.77
C LYS A 71 9.02 -11.49 4.99
N SER A 72 7.75 -11.10 4.83
CA SER A 72 6.91 -10.71 5.96
C SER A 72 6.29 -11.91 6.66
N GLU A 73 5.81 -11.69 7.87
CA GLU A 73 5.10 -12.70 8.67
C GLU A 73 3.63 -12.86 8.23
N LYS A 74 3.16 -12.04 7.28
CA LYS A 74 1.78 -12.00 6.83
C LYS A 74 1.69 -12.38 5.35
N THR A 75 0.57 -12.98 4.97
CA THR A 75 0.25 -13.23 3.56
C THR A 75 0.02 -11.91 2.84
N GLY A 76 0.78 -11.66 1.76
CA GLY A 76 0.64 -10.47 0.94
C GLY A 76 -0.45 -10.66 -0.13
N PRO A 77 -1.38 -9.71 -0.31
CA PRO A 77 -2.49 -9.83 -1.27
C PRO A 77 -2.00 -9.85 -2.72
N ALA A 78 -2.87 -10.30 -3.64
CA ALA A 78 -2.60 -10.23 -5.08
C ALA A 78 -2.52 -8.78 -5.58
N GLN A 79 -1.67 -8.51 -6.57
CA GLN A 79 -1.46 -7.18 -7.16
C GLN A 79 -0.89 -7.22 -8.58
N LYS A 80 -0.51 -6.06 -9.12
CA LYS A 80 0.28 -5.95 -10.35
C LYS A 80 1.67 -5.39 -10.05
N ALA A 81 2.66 -5.87 -10.79
CA ALA A 81 4.03 -5.36 -10.78
C ALA A 81 4.41 -4.86 -12.18
N LYS A 82 4.88 -3.62 -12.26
CA LYS A 82 5.41 -3.01 -13.49
C LYS A 82 6.91 -3.17 -13.53
N VAL A 83 7.45 -3.71 -14.63
CA VAL A 83 8.88 -3.96 -14.80
C VAL A 83 9.45 -2.97 -15.80
N PHE A 84 10.51 -2.29 -15.41
CA PHE A 84 11.23 -1.33 -16.22
C PHE A 84 12.67 -1.80 -16.44
N ILE A 85 13.15 -1.71 -17.69
CA ILE A 85 14.54 -1.91 -18.07
C ILE A 85 15.05 -0.62 -18.65
N ASN A 86 16.18 -0.10 -18.15
CA ASN A 86 16.72 1.21 -18.54
C ASN A 86 15.67 2.32 -18.49
N ASN A 87 14.85 2.29 -17.43
CA ASN A 87 13.73 3.20 -17.18
C ASN A 87 12.55 3.12 -18.18
N ASN A 88 12.59 2.23 -19.17
CA ASN A 88 11.47 1.96 -20.08
C ASN A 88 10.59 0.83 -19.53
N LEU A 89 9.27 1.03 -19.51
CA LEU A 89 8.31 0.00 -19.10
C LEU A 89 8.31 -1.14 -20.12
N VAL A 90 8.75 -2.33 -19.73
CA VAL A 90 8.83 -3.51 -20.61
C VAL A 90 7.66 -4.48 -20.42
N ALA A 91 7.13 -4.60 -19.20
CA ALA A 91 6.08 -5.55 -18.89
C ALA A 91 5.28 -5.14 -17.65
N THR A 92 4.07 -5.71 -17.54
CA THR A 92 3.26 -5.67 -16.32
C THR A 92 2.80 -7.09 -16.01
N PHE A 93 3.10 -7.58 -14.80
CA PHE A 93 2.75 -8.93 -14.35
C PHE A 93 1.71 -8.91 -13.23
N ASP A 94 0.88 -9.94 -13.19
CA ASP A 94 0.02 -10.23 -12.05
C ASP A 94 0.82 -11.00 -10.98
N VAL A 95 0.88 -10.43 -9.80
CA VAL A 95 1.50 -11.01 -8.62
C VAL A 95 0.40 -11.71 -7.83
N PRO A 96 0.45 -13.05 -7.65
CA PRO A 96 -0.55 -13.75 -6.87
C PRO A 96 -0.45 -13.41 -5.38
N ASN A 97 -1.47 -13.79 -4.63
CA ASN A 97 -1.41 -13.77 -3.17
C ASN A 97 -0.24 -14.65 -2.68
N LEU A 98 0.69 -14.07 -1.92
CA LEU A 98 1.95 -14.72 -1.57
C LEU A 98 2.04 -14.93 -0.05
N PRO A 99 2.01 -16.19 0.45
CA PRO A 99 2.13 -16.47 1.88
C PRO A 99 3.45 -15.95 2.48
N ALA A 100 3.49 -15.85 3.80
CA ALA A 100 4.69 -15.50 4.54
C ALA A 100 5.87 -16.45 4.20
N GLY A 101 7.05 -15.89 3.94
CA GLY A 101 8.27 -16.63 3.60
C GLY A 101 8.31 -17.28 2.22
N GLN A 102 7.28 -17.08 1.38
CA GLN A 102 7.21 -17.70 0.05
C GLN A 102 7.80 -16.80 -1.04
N SER A 103 8.22 -17.43 -2.13
CA SER A 103 8.69 -16.75 -3.33
C SER A 103 8.15 -17.42 -4.58
N THR A 104 7.87 -16.63 -5.63
CA THR A 104 7.34 -17.15 -6.89
C THR A 104 7.88 -16.38 -8.08
N ASN A 105 7.98 -17.05 -9.23
CA ASN A 105 8.28 -16.41 -10.51
C ASN A 105 6.98 -15.83 -11.07
N ILE A 106 6.97 -14.53 -11.37
CA ILE A 106 5.79 -13.81 -11.88
C ILE A 106 5.84 -13.61 -13.40
N GLY A 107 6.99 -13.88 -14.04
CA GLY A 107 7.12 -13.79 -15.49
C GLY A 107 8.55 -13.64 -15.97
N THR A 108 8.68 -13.49 -17.28
CA THR A 108 9.96 -13.27 -17.96
C THR A 108 9.90 -12.02 -18.82
N VAL A 109 10.97 -11.23 -18.83
CA VAL A 109 11.13 -10.08 -19.70
C VAL A 109 12.34 -10.28 -20.61
N THR A 110 12.28 -9.74 -21.83
CA THR A 110 13.43 -9.68 -22.71
C THR A 110 14.42 -8.65 -22.17
N VAL A 111 15.64 -9.10 -21.85
CA VAL A 111 16.73 -8.23 -21.38
C VAL A 111 17.73 -7.96 -22.51
N PRO A 112 18.34 -6.77 -22.57
CA PRO A 112 19.43 -6.48 -23.51
C PRO A 112 20.57 -7.46 -23.33
N GLN A 113 21.04 -8.08 -24.41
CA GLN A 113 22.20 -8.97 -24.38
C GLN A 113 23.50 -8.16 -24.54
N GLY A 114 24.55 -8.56 -23.81
CA GLY A 114 25.91 -8.03 -24.02
C GLY A 114 26.23 -6.67 -23.37
N GLU A 115 25.31 -6.10 -22.58
CA GLU A 115 25.51 -4.82 -21.90
C GLU A 115 25.07 -4.86 -20.43
N THR A 116 25.61 -3.95 -19.61
CA THR A 116 25.06 -3.66 -18.28
C THR A 116 23.74 -2.91 -18.43
N PHE A 117 22.67 -3.42 -17.81
CA PHE A 117 21.38 -2.73 -17.80
C PHE A 117 20.88 -2.50 -16.38
N SER A 118 20.11 -1.43 -16.22
CA SER A 118 19.39 -1.12 -14.98
C SER A 118 17.98 -1.68 -15.03
N TRP A 119 17.48 -2.19 -13.91
CA TRP A 119 16.12 -2.66 -13.79
C TRP A 119 15.42 -2.04 -12.58
N LYS A 120 14.10 -1.89 -12.70
CA LYS A 120 13.22 -1.40 -11.64
C LYS A 120 11.90 -2.14 -11.71
N VAL A 121 11.43 -2.69 -10.60
CA VAL A 121 10.11 -3.30 -10.48
C VAL A 121 9.29 -2.50 -9.48
N VAL A 122 8.09 -2.07 -9.88
CA VAL A 122 7.18 -1.24 -9.07
C VAL A 122 5.85 -1.96 -8.89
N GLY A 123 5.52 -2.32 -7.65
CA GLY A 123 4.19 -2.81 -7.26
C GLY A 123 3.16 -1.69 -7.16
N LEU A 124 1.87 -2.01 -7.26
CA LEU A 124 0.77 -1.02 -7.24
C LEU A 124 0.58 -0.27 -5.91
N LYS A 125 1.18 -0.76 -4.82
CA LYS A 125 1.10 -0.13 -3.49
C LYS A 125 2.49 0.36 -3.04
N ASP A 126 3.20 0.98 -3.98
CA ASP A 126 4.46 1.72 -3.77
C ASP A 126 5.69 0.91 -3.32
N CYS A 127 5.62 -0.43 -3.34
CA CYS A 127 6.80 -1.26 -3.13
C CYS A 127 7.64 -1.30 -4.41
N GLN A 128 8.90 -0.87 -4.32
CA GLN A 128 9.81 -0.89 -5.45
C GLN A 128 11.17 -1.48 -5.10
N ASN A 129 11.74 -2.23 -6.03
CA ASN A 129 13.13 -2.64 -5.99
C ASN A 129 13.82 -2.25 -7.30
N THR A 130 15.09 -1.92 -7.19
CA THR A 130 15.95 -1.54 -8.30
C THR A 130 17.24 -2.31 -8.23
N GLY A 131 17.87 -2.56 -9.37
CA GLY A 131 19.20 -3.13 -9.43
C GLY A 131 19.86 -2.86 -10.76
N THR A 132 21.11 -3.29 -10.85
CA THR A 132 21.86 -3.33 -12.10
C THR A 132 22.34 -4.75 -12.32
N ILE A 133 22.30 -5.19 -13.58
CA ILE A 133 22.84 -6.49 -13.98
C ILE A 133 23.91 -6.18 -15.00
N THR A 134 25.15 -6.43 -14.62
CA THR A 134 26.25 -6.54 -15.58
C THR A 134 26.19 -7.96 -16.11
N LEU A 135 25.72 -8.10 -17.35
CA LEU A 135 26.02 -9.30 -18.09
C LEU A 135 27.51 -9.23 -18.36
N GLU A 136 28.29 -10.01 -17.59
CA GLU A 136 29.60 -10.38 -18.06
C GLU A 136 29.34 -11.06 -19.39
N SER A 137 29.55 -10.32 -20.48
CA SER A 137 29.70 -10.92 -21.80
C SER A 137 30.69 -12.03 -21.54
N GLN A 138 30.22 -13.27 -21.62
CA GLN A 138 31.06 -14.43 -21.56
C GLN A 138 31.87 -14.30 -22.84
N ALA A 139 32.92 -13.48 -22.75
CA ALA A 139 33.55 -12.82 -23.87
C ALA A 139 34.36 -13.90 -24.54
N CYS A 140 33.69 -14.69 -25.39
CA CYS A 140 34.18 -15.91 -26.02
C CYS A 140 35.39 -16.42 -25.26
N GLY A 141 35.19 -16.83 -23.99
CA GLY A 141 36.27 -17.35 -23.19
C GLY A 141 36.83 -18.46 -24.04
N SER A 142 38.04 -18.23 -24.58
CA SER A 142 38.65 -19.03 -25.64
C SER A 142 38.24 -20.45 -25.38
N LEU A 143 37.37 -21.00 -26.25
CA LEU A 143 36.89 -22.37 -26.11
C LEU A 143 38.15 -23.21 -26.25
N ALA A 144 38.84 -23.43 -25.13
CA ALA A 144 39.99 -24.28 -25.04
C ALA A 144 39.42 -25.69 -25.03
N PHE A 145 39.00 -26.14 -26.21
CA PHE A 145 38.88 -27.56 -26.45
C PHE A 145 40.29 -28.12 -26.28
N SER A 146 40.56 -28.75 -25.13
CA SER A 146 41.67 -29.69 -25.08
C SER A 146 41.26 -30.82 -26.03
N LEU A 147 41.85 -30.85 -27.23
CA LEU A 147 41.84 -32.07 -28.01
C LEU A 147 42.58 -33.09 -27.15
N SER A 148 41.83 -33.94 -26.45
CA SER A 148 42.36 -35.16 -25.89
C SER A 148 42.94 -35.94 -27.06
N THR A 149 44.27 -36.11 -27.05
CA THR A 149 44.97 -36.97 -27.99
C THR A 149 44.25 -38.32 -27.99
N PRO A 150 43.78 -38.83 -29.14
CA PRO A 150 43.07 -40.10 -29.19
C PRO A 150 43.99 -41.16 -28.60
N THR A 151 43.67 -41.62 -27.40
CA THR A 151 44.35 -42.76 -26.78
C THR A 151 43.95 -43.96 -27.60
N GLY A 152 44.93 -44.59 -28.27
CA GLY A 152 44.73 -45.74 -29.14
C GLY A 152 43.81 -46.74 -28.46
N THR A 153 42.59 -46.84 -28.96
CA THR A 153 41.59 -47.76 -28.43
C THR A 153 42.10 -49.16 -28.71
N PRO A 154 42.36 -50.01 -27.70
CA PRO A 154 42.64 -51.41 -27.96
C PRO A 154 41.42 -52.00 -28.66
N THR A 155 41.62 -52.49 -29.87
CA THR A 155 40.64 -53.22 -30.66
C THR A 155 40.12 -54.39 -29.82
N GLY A 156 38.96 -54.19 -29.18
CA GLY A 156 38.25 -55.22 -28.44
C GLY A 156 37.77 -56.29 -29.42
N ALA A 157 38.08 -57.55 -29.10
CA ALA A 157 37.63 -58.73 -29.82
C ALA A 157 36.09 -58.75 -29.98
N PRO A 158 35.56 -59.34 -31.07
CA PRO A 158 34.13 -59.38 -31.33
C PRO A 158 33.40 -60.08 -30.19
N THR A 159 32.60 -59.33 -29.44
CA THR A 159 31.74 -59.87 -28.39
C THR A 159 30.45 -60.33 -29.06
N SER A 160 30.06 -61.59 -28.81
CA SER A 160 28.87 -62.23 -29.36
C SER A 160 27.61 -61.43 -29.06
N THR A 161 26.90 -61.05 -30.12
CA THR A 161 25.60 -60.39 -30.12
C THR A 161 24.55 -61.22 -29.37
N PRO A 162 23.97 -60.74 -28.26
CA PRO A 162 22.75 -61.34 -27.74
C PRO A 162 21.56 -60.92 -28.61
N THR A 163 20.90 -61.92 -29.18
CA THR A 163 19.65 -61.84 -29.91
C THR A 163 18.57 -61.12 -29.10
N GLU A 164 17.88 -60.16 -29.73
CA GLU A 164 16.77 -59.43 -29.13
C GLU A 164 15.61 -60.35 -28.74
N SER A 165 15.06 -60.11 -27.53
CA SER A 165 13.78 -60.66 -27.11
C SER A 165 12.67 -59.65 -27.44
N PRO A 166 11.61 -60.03 -28.17
CA PRO A 166 10.55 -59.11 -28.56
C PRO A 166 9.78 -58.63 -27.33
N THR A 167 9.89 -57.34 -27.01
CA THR A 167 9.13 -56.72 -25.93
C THR A 167 7.82 -56.17 -26.47
N SER A 168 6.76 -56.42 -25.70
CA SER A 168 5.35 -56.47 -26.07
C SER A 168 4.72 -55.20 -26.63
N THR A 169 3.88 -55.44 -27.63
CA THR A 169 2.82 -54.63 -28.22
C THR A 169 2.10 -53.69 -27.24
N PRO A 170 1.96 -52.37 -27.52
CA PRO A 170 1.08 -51.52 -26.75
C PRO A 170 -0.38 -51.87 -27.02
N THR A 171 -1.09 -52.26 -25.96
CA THR A 171 -2.53 -52.49 -25.95
C THR A 171 -3.27 -51.18 -26.28
N SER A 172 -3.94 -51.16 -27.44
CA SER A 172 -4.94 -50.16 -27.79
C SER A 172 -6.05 -50.16 -26.74
N THR A 173 -6.10 -49.12 -25.92
CA THR A 173 -7.18 -48.94 -24.95
C THR A 173 -8.27 -48.07 -25.58
N LEU A 174 -9.49 -48.59 -25.45
CA LEU A 174 -10.77 -48.22 -26.05
C LEU A 174 -11.13 -46.73 -25.86
N SER A 175 -11.52 -46.06 -26.95
CA SER A 175 -12.91 -45.76 -27.35
C SER A 175 -13.39 -44.39 -26.84
N PRO A 176 -13.61 -43.40 -27.72
CA PRO A 176 -14.18 -42.12 -27.32
C PRO A 176 -15.65 -42.28 -26.95
N THR A 177 -16.00 -41.94 -25.72
CA THR A 177 -17.39 -41.71 -25.34
C THR A 177 -17.84 -40.37 -25.92
N GLU A 178 -18.62 -40.44 -26.99
CA GLU A 178 -19.44 -39.33 -27.49
C GLU A 178 -20.27 -38.76 -26.32
N THR A 179 -19.93 -37.55 -25.90
CA THR A 179 -20.69 -36.78 -24.90
C THR A 179 -21.57 -35.79 -25.69
N PRO A 180 -22.87 -35.66 -25.36
CA PRO A 180 -23.89 -35.23 -26.31
C PRO A 180 -23.73 -33.79 -26.80
N SER A 181 -23.89 -33.67 -28.12
CA SER A 181 -24.35 -32.47 -28.82
C SER A 181 -25.72 -32.06 -28.31
N GLY A 182 -25.94 -30.75 -28.12
CA GLY A 182 -27.28 -30.16 -28.06
C GLY A 182 -27.60 -29.38 -26.79
N GLY A 183 -26.98 -28.22 -26.62
CA GLY A 183 -27.52 -27.16 -25.79
C GLY A 183 -27.13 -25.84 -26.42
N ALA A 184 -28.09 -25.16 -27.07
CA ALA A 184 -27.90 -23.82 -27.58
C ALA A 184 -27.41 -22.93 -26.42
N SER A 185 -26.12 -22.60 -26.45
CA SER A 185 -25.54 -21.63 -25.54
C SER A 185 -26.30 -20.32 -25.79
N PRO A 186 -26.93 -19.70 -24.78
CA PRO A 186 -27.58 -18.42 -24.96
C PRO A 186 -26.54 -17.46 -25.49
N THR A 187 -26.84 -16.85 -26.65
CA THR A 187 -26.08 -15.73 -27.19
C THR A 187 -25.78 -14.78 -26.04
N PRO A 188 -24.50 -14.48 -25.75
CA PRO A 188 -24.16 -13.55 -24.68
C PRO A 188 -24.85 -12.24 -25.01
N THR A 189 -25.88 -11.92 -24.22
CA THR A 189 -26.47 -10.59 -24.23
C THR A 189 -25.34 -9.65 -23.89
N GLU A 190 -24.96 -8.77 -24.82
CA GLU A 190 -24.06 -7.66 -24.56
C GLU A 190 -24.62 -6.93 -23.34
N THR A 191 -24.02 -7.22 -22.18
CA THR A 191 -24.22 -6.41 -21.00
C THR A 191 -23.57 -5.10 -21.36
N GLN A 192 -24.39 -4.11 -21.70
CA GLN A 192 -23.93 -2.76 -21.94
C GLN A 192 -22.97 -2.42 -20.80
N GLY A 193 -21.70 -2.21 -21.19
CA GLY A 193 -20.64 -1.93 -20.24
C GLY A 193 -21.09 -0.78 -19.34
N PRO A 194 -20.69 -0.78 -18.06
CA PRO A 194 -21.08 0.27 -17.14
C PRO A 194 -20.83 1.60 -17.81
N THR A 195 -21.91 2.34 -18.06
CA THR A 195 -21.85 3.73 -18.48
C THR A 195 -20.81 4.37 -17.58
N SER A 196 -19.74 4.89 -18.18
CA SER A 196 -18.67 5.56 -17.46
C SER A 196 -19.32 6.73 -16.73
N THR A 197 -19.73 6.50 -15.48
CA THR A 197 -20.10 7.56 -14.56
C THR A 197 -18.89 8.47 -14.57
N PRO A 198 -19.02 9.73 -15.04
CA PRO A 198 -17.89 10.64 -15.10
C PRO A 198 -17.30 10.67 -13.71
N LEU A 199 -16.05 10.19 -13.61
CA LEU A 199 -15.27 10.25 -12.40
C LEU A 199 -15.37 11.72 -11.93
N PRO A 200 -15.83 12.01 -10.70
CA PRO A 200 -15.85 13.38 -10.23
C PRO A 200 -14.46 13.93 -10.48
N THR A 201 -14.38 15.02 -11.23
CA THR A 201 -13.14 15.73 -11.44
C THR A 201 -12.62 16.05 -10.05
N VAL A 202 -11.67 15.25 -9.58
CA VAL A 202 -10.92 15.55 -8.39
C VAL A 202 -10.16 16.78 -8.79
N THR A 203 -10.70 17.94 -8.43
CA THR A 203 -9.97 19.18 -8.37
C THR A 203 -8.74 18.85 -7.55
N LYS A 204 -7.63 18.70 -8.27
CA LYS A 204 -6.32 18.45 -7.73
C LYS A 204 -6.02 19.69 -6.91
N ILE A 205 -6.42 19.68 -5.64
CA ILE A 205 -5.81 20.52 -4.63
C ILE A 205 -4.37 20.06 -4.67
N THR A 206 -3.55 20.85 -5.35
CA THR A 206 -2.10 20.80 -5.27
C THR A 206 -1.77 20.68 -3.81
N ALA A 207 -1.42 19.47 -3.38
CA ALA A 207 -0.77 19.25 -2.10
C ALA A 207 0.45 20.16 -2.14
N ALA A 208 0.46 21.15 -1.26
CA ALA A 208 1.62 22.00 -1.05
C ALA A 208 2.81 21.06 -0.84
N SER A 209 3.86 21.33 -1.61
CA SER A 209 5.15 20.67 -1.55
C SER A 209 5.51 20.32 -0.11
N PRO A 210 6.07 19.12 0.18
CA PRO A 210 6.62 18.85 1.50
C PRO A 210 7.66 19.93 1.79
N THR A 211 7.37 20.81 2.75
CA THR A 211 8.36 21.75 3.26
C THR A 211 9.48 20.90 3.85
N PRO A 212 10.71 20.95 3.30
CA PRO A 212 11.83 20.34 3.97
C PRO A 212 12.07 21.17 5.23
N ASN A 213 12.19 20.49 6.36
CA ASN A 213 12.36 21.00 7.72
C ASN A 213 11.04 20.95 8.51
N GLY A 214 10.99 20.03 9.48
CA GLY A 214 9.86 19.81 10.35
C GLY A 214 9.51 21.06 11.17
N GLU A 215 8.63 21.87 10.63
CA GLU A 215 7.88 22.85 11.40
C GLU A 215 6.81 22.09 12.17
N THR A 216 7.08 21.92 13.46
CA THR A 216 6.11 21.54 14.48
C THR A 216 4.80 22.27 14.21
N LEU A 217 3.69 21.53 14.14
CA LEU A 217 2.35 22.12 14.05
C LEU A 217 2.26 23.27 15.07
N PRO A 218 1.76 24.46 14.69
CA PRO A 218 1.58 25.52 15.65
C PRO A 218 0.67 24.97 16.74
N ASP A 219 1.23 24.85 17.94
CA ASP A 219 0.46 24.66 19.15
C ASP A 219 -0.64 25.72 19.09
N ALA A 220 -1.89 25.29 18.91
CA ALA A 220 -3.06 26.16 19.02
C ALA A 220 -3.24 26.46 20.52
N GLY A 221 -2.19 27.05 21.09
CA GLY A 221 -2.12 27.52 22.45
C GLY A 221 -3.17 28.58 22.58
N ILE A 222 -3.99 28.42 23.60
CA ILE A 222 -4.77 29.51 24.17
C ILE A 222 -3.73 30.54 24.60
N GLY A 223 -3.37 31.46 23.68
CA GLY A 223 -2.28 32.37 23.90
C GLY A 223 -2.55 33.16 25.17
N MET A 224 -1.51 33.33 26.00
CA MET A 224 -1.45 34.27 27.14
C MET A 224 -2.29 35.57 26.98
N PRO A 225 -2.35 36.24 25.80
CA PRO A 225 -3.23 37.41 25.63
C PRO A 225 -4.71 37.15 25.93
N THR A 226 -5.23 35.94 25.65
CA THR A 226 -6.65 35.60 25.88
C THR A 226 -6.95 35.43 27.36
N ILE A 227 -6.04 34.83 28.12
CA ILE A 227 -6.18 34.64 29.57
C ILE A 227 -6.09 35.98 30.30
N LEU A 228 -5.18 36.86 29.87
CA LEU A 228 -5.07 38.23 30.39
C LEU A 228 -6.30 39.08 30.06
N GLY A 229 -6.85 38.96 28.85
CA GLY A 229 -8.05 39.70 28.45
C GLY A 229 -9.28 39.30 29.27
N VAL A 230 -9.49 38.00 29.50
CA VAL A 230 -10.63 37.51 30.28
C VAL A 230 -10.48 37.87 31.76
N SER A 231 -9.29 37.77 32.34
CA SER A 231 -9.08 38.10 33.76
C SER A 231 -9.27 39.58 34.06
N LEU A 232 -8.78 40.47 33.17
CA LEU A 232 -8.98 41.91 33.31
C LEU A 232 -10.46 42.30 33.17
N GLY A 233 -11.19 41.66 32.24
CA GLY A 233 -12.62 41.88 32.04
C GLY A 233 -13.46 41.52 33.27
N VAL A 234 -13.17 40.36 33.90
CA VAL A 234 -13.86 39.93 35.13
C VAL A 234 -13.55 40.88 36.29
N LEU A 235 -12.31 41.34 36.42
CA LEU A 235 -11.92 42.30 37.47
C LEU A 235 -12.70 43.62 37.37
N LEU A 236 -12.86 44.16 36.16
CA LEU A 236 -13.61 45.39 35.93
C LEU A 236 -15.10 45.25 36.29
N ILE A 237 -15.70 44.11 36.00
CA ILE A 237 -17.12 43.85 36.34
C ILE A 237 -17.30 43.77 37.86
N VAL A 238 -16.41 43.08 38.57
CA VAL A 238 -16.46 42.99 40.04
C VAL A 238 -16.27 44.36 40.68
N PHE A 239 -15.33 45.17 40.16
CA PHE A 239 -15.09 46.52 40.66
C PHE A 239 -16.29 47.45 40.43
N ALA A 240 -16.91 47.39 39.26
CA ALA A 240 -18.11 48.16 38.95
C ALA A 240 -19.30 47.78 39.85
N LEU A 241 -19.47 46.49 40.16
CA LEU A 241 -20.49 46.01 41.10
C LEU A 241 -20.21 46.47 42.54
N ALA A 242 -18.95 46.49 42.98
CA ALA A 242 -18.57 46.97 44.31
C ALA A 242 -18.81 48.48 44.47
N LEU A 243 -18.64 49.27 43.41
CA LEU A 243 -18.96 50.71 43.39
C LEU A 243 -20.46 51.00 43.34
N ALA A 244 -21.26 50.06 42.82
CA ALA A 244 -22.70 50.22 42.66
C ALA A 244 -23.51 49.82 43.91
N LEU A 245 -22.88 49.14 44.88
CA LEU A 245 -23.47 48.72 46.17
C LEU A 245 -23.19 49.76 47.26
#